data_AF-Q9ZJ92-F1
#
_entry.id   AF-Q9ZJ92-F1
#
_cell.length_a   1.000
_cell.length_b   1.000
_cell.length_c   1.000
_cell.angle_alpha   90.00
_cell.angle_beta   90.00
_cell.angle_gamma   90.00
#
_symmetry.space_group_name_H-M   'P 1'
#
loop_
_entity.id
_entity.type
_entity.pdbx_description
1 polymer ?
#
loop_
_entity_poly.entity_id
_entity_poly.type
_entity_poly.pdbx_seq_one_letter_code
_entity_poly.pdbx_strand_id
1 'polypeptide(L)'
;MMERMDALITPSNWQKVRLGDILELLTDYHANGSYEILKNNVTLLKNVDFAIMIRTTNFENNDFKNDLIYIDKKAYEFLSKSKVFAGDILVNKIANAGTAYFMPKLNQPVSLGMNLFLLRIKPSYNNLFIFKQIANYERVLKTFANGSATKTITKNVIKNLLIPLPPLNEQIAIANILSDVDRYLCSLDALILKKESVKKALSFELLSQRKRLKGFNQNWQKVRLGDIGITISGLAGKTKQDFINGNAKYITFLNVLNNVIIDTSILENVKIYPNEKQNSFKKYDLFFNTSSETPKEVGMCAVLLDDIDQVFLNSFCFGFRIFDKAVDSLFLSYLINSEIGRKAFENLAQGSTRYNLSKSGFNNVCLILPPLNEQIAIANILSDVDSEIISLKNKKRQFENVKKALSFELLSQRKRLKGFNQNWQKVRLGDIGITISGLAGKTKQDFINGNAKYITFLNVLNNVIIDTSILENVKIYPNEKQNSFKKYDLFFNTSSETPKEVGMCAVLLDDIDQVFLNSFCFGFRIFDKAVDSLFLSYLINSEIGRKAFENLAQGSTRYNLSKSGFNNVCLILPPLNEQIAIANILSDVDSEIISLKNKKRQFENVKKALNHDLMSAKIRVLNK
;
A
#
# COMPACT_ATOMS: atom_id res chain seq x y z
N MET A 1 12.36 -14.54 1.11
CA MET A 1 10.91 -14.69 1.37
C MET A 1 10.30 -15.92 0.68
N MET A 2 10.73 -16.33 -0.53
CA MET A 2 10.21 -17.54 -1.21
C MET A 2 10.82 -18.90 -0.77
N GLU A 3 12.06 -18.95 -0.27
CA GLU A 3 12.70 -20.22 0.16
C GLU A 3 12.32 -20.68 1.58
N ARG A 4 11.32 -20.06 2.23
CA ARG A 4 10.90 -20.40 3.61
C ARG A 4 9.40 -20.69 3.73
N MET A 5 8.80 -21.25 2.67
CA MET A 5 7.38 -21.65 2.62
C MET A 5 7.10 -23.09 3.12
N ASP A 6 8.11 -23.82 3.62
CA ASP A 6 8.01 -25.22 4.09
C ASP A 6 7.60 -25.38 5.58
N ALA A 7 6.95 -24.37 6.14
CA ALA A 7 6.74 -24.23 7.59
C ALA A 7 5.36 -24.70 8.10
N LEU A 8 4.73 -25.68 7.46
CA LEU A 8 3.28 -25.63 7.41
C LEU A 8 2.62 -27.03 7.36
N ILE A 9 1.81 -27.41 8.39
CA ILE A 9 1.15 -28.73 8.60
C ILE A 9 -0.26 -28.62 9.27
N THR A 10 -1.05 -29.71 9.27
CA THR A 10 -2.49 -29.86 9.62
C THR A 10 -2.88 -29.76 11.11
N PRO A 11 -4.12 -29.33 11.51
CA PRO A 11 -4.49 -28.94 12.89
C PRO A 11 -5.31 -29.95 13.72
N SER A 12 -5.31 -29.74 15.05
CA SER A 12 -6.35 -30.17 15.98
C SER A 12 -7.03 -28.96 16.66
N ASN A 13 -8.37 -28.87 16.56
CA ASN A 13 -9.32 -28.12 17.44
C ASN A 13 -9.95 -26.78 17.00
N TRP A 14 -10.00 -26.43 15.71
CA TRP A 14 -10.95 -25.38 15.26
C TRP A 14 -12.35 -25.97 15.11
N GLN A 15 -13.35 -25.31 15.69
CA GLN A 15 -14.74 -25.70 15.49
C GLN A 15 -15.23 -25.16 14.14
N LYS A 16 -16.01 -25.96 13.41
CA LYS A 16 -16.81 -25.45 12.30
C LYS A 16 -18.14 -25.01 12.87
N VAL A 17 -18.46 -23.74 12.73
CA VAL A 17 -19.73 -23.16 13.21
C VAL A 17 -20.55 -22.66 12.03
N ARG A 18 -21.88 -22.65 12.17
CA ARG A 18 -22.71 -21.91 11.22
C ARG A 18 -22.61 -20.43 11.56
N LEU A 19 -22.46 -19.59 10.55
CA LEU A 19 -22.40 -18.15 10.75
C LEU A 19 -23.63 -17.65 11.52
N GLY A 20 -24.82 -18.20 11.25
CA GLY A 20 -26.05 -17.89 11.97
C GLY A 20 -25.98 -18.07 13.50
N ASP A 21 -25.15 -18.99 13.99
CA ASP A 21 -25.02 -19.29 15.43
C ASP A 21 -24.23 -18.20 16.18
N ILE A 22 -23.39 -17.45 15.45
CA ILE A 22 -22.52 -16.40 15.99
C ILE A 22 -23.02 -14.97 15.69
N LEU A 23 -24.11 -14.83 14.95
CA LEU A 23 -24.77 -13.55 14.68
C LEU A 23 -25.61 -13.10 15.88
N GLU A 24 -25.47 -11.83 16.23
CA GLU A 24 -26.44 -11.11 17.07
C GLU A 24 -27.61 -10.62 16.21
N LEU A 25 -27.33 -10.14 14.99
CA LEU A 25 -28.33 -9.61 14.08
C LEU A 25 -28.00 -9.99 12.63
N LEU A 26 -29.03 -10.41 11.88
CA LEU A 26 -29.02 -10.49 10.42
C LEU A 26 -30.26 -9.82 9.86
N THR A 27 -30.08 -8.68 9.21
CA THR A 27 -31.18 -7.84 8.72
C THR A 27 -30.87 -7.27 7.33
N ASP A 28 -31.86 -6.61 6.74
CA ASP A 28 -31.73 -5.82 5.52
C ASP A 28 -32.67 -4.61 5.58
N TYR A 29 -32.50 -3.68 4.64
CA TYR A 29 -33.36 -2.50 4.50
C TYR A 29 -34.85 -2.85 4.53
N HIS A 30 -35.24 -3.92 3.84
CA HIS A 30 -36.63 -4.37 3.68
C HIS A 30 -37.22 -4.99 4.96
N ALA A 31 -36.44 -5.21 6.01
CA ALA A 31 -36.97 -5.64 7.31
C ALA A 31 -37.85 -4.56 7.99
N ASN A 32 -37.77 -3.31 7.51
CA ASN A 32 -38.53 -2.17 8.05
C ASN A 32 -39.93 -1.99 7.44
N GLY A 33 -40.30 -2.72 6.38
CA GLY A 33 -41.64 -2.63 5.79
C GLY A 33 -41.74 -3.12 4.34
N SER A 34 -42.95 -3.08 3.77
CA SER A 34 -43.17 -3.33 2.34
C SER A 34 -42.53 -2.21 1.49
N TYR A 35 -42.36 -2.47 0.19
CA TYR A 35 -41.84 -1.46 -0.74
C TYR A 35 -42.63 -0.14 -0.71
N GLU A 36 -43.95 -0.23 -0.59
CA GLU A 36 -44.83 0.94 -0.50
C GLU A 36 -44.58 1.75 0.79
N ILE A 37 -44.52 1.07 1.94
CA ILE A 37 -44.25 1.72 3.23
C ILE A 37 -42.87 2.38 3.22
N LEU A 38 -41.85 1.69 2.68
CA LEU A 38 -40.49 2.23 2.58
C LEU A 38 -40.45 3.47 1.69
N LYS A 39 -41.12 3.44 0.53
CA LYS A 39 -41.20 4.58 -0.38
C LYS A 39 -41.88 5.80 0.24
N ASN A 40 -42.90 5.58 1.08
CA ASN A 40 -43.64 6.66 1.74
C ASN A 40 -42.90 7.27 2.94
N ASN A 41 -41.93 6.58 3.53
CA ASN A 41 -41.25 7.00 4.76
C ASN A 41 -39.77 7.33 4.59
N VAL A 42 -39.16 7.02 3.45
CA VAL A 42 -37.72 7.20 3.22
C VAL A 42 -37.48 8.01 1.94
N THR A 43 -36.99 9.24 2.12
CA THR A 43 -36.55 10.10 1.02
C THR A 43 -35.02 10.13 0.98
N LEU A 44 -34.45 9.82 -0.18
CA LEU A 44 -32.99 9.90 -0.40
C LEU A 44 -32.59 11.31 -0.83
N LEU A 45 -31.57 11.85 -0.17
CA LEU A 45 -31.10 13.22 -0.34
C LEU A 45 -29.65 13.22 -0.87
N LYS A 46 -29.35 14.15 -1.78
CA LYS A 46 -27.98 14.37 -2.29
C LYS A 46 -27.17 15.32 -1.42
N ASN A 47 -27.85 16.21 -0.69
CA ASN A 47 -27.23 17.16 0.22
C ASN A 47 -27.10 16.53 1.61
N VAL A 48 -26.09 16.97 2.36
CA VAL A 48 -25.83 16.50 3.73
C VAL A 48 -27.07 16.72 4.60
N ASP A 49 -27.50 15.66 5.29
CA ASP A 49 -28.58 15.68 6.28
C ASP A 49 -28.20 14.77 7.46
N PHE A 50 -29.16 14.26 8.23
CA PHE A 50 -28.95 13.60 9.52
C PHE A 50 -28.15 12.29 9.45
N ALA A 51 -28.47 11.38 8.52
CA ALA A 51 -27.79 10.08 8.42
C ALA A 51 -27.33 9.75 7.00
N ILE A 52 -26.22 9.02 6.88
CA ILE A 52 -25.70 8.50 5.62
C ILE A 52 -26.42 7.19 5.28
N MET A 53 -26.94 7.08 4.07
CA MET A 53 -27.44 5.83 3.50
C MET A 53 -26.29 5.09 2.81
N ILE A 54 -25.64 4.14 3.50
CA ILE A 54 -24.43 3.50 2.98
C ILE A 54 -24.76 2.48 1.89
N ARG A 55 -24.20 2.67 0.70
CA ARG A 55 -24.47 1.83 -0.48
C ARG A 55 -23.28 0.95 -0.82
N THR A 56 -23.52 -0.07 -1.63
CA THR A 56 -22.47 -0.91 -2.23
C THR A 56 -21.40 -0.08 -2.94
N THR A 57 -21.81 0.94 -3.71
CA THR A 57 -20.90 1.80 -4.47
C THR A 57 -19.92 2.58 -3.60
N ASN A 58 -20.29 2.91 -2.35
CA ASN A 58 -19.39 3.57 -1.42
C ASN A 58 -18.19 2.67 -1.07
N PHE A 59 -18.43 1.36 -0.91
CA PHE A 59 -17.36 0.41 -0.64
C PHE A 59 -16.55 0.08 -1.90
N GLU A 60 -17.22 -0.13 -3.04
CA GLU A 60 -16.55 -0.45 -4.31
C GLU A 60 -15.59 0.67 -4.75
N ASN A 61 -15.95 1.92 -4.50
CA ASN A 61 -15.11 3.08 -4.80
C ASN A 61 -14.23 3.53 -3.63
N ASN A 62 -14.34 2.87 -2.46
CA ASN A 62 -13.71 3.29 -1.20
C ASN A 62 -13.97 4.79 -0.89
N ASP A 63 -15.18 5.26 -1.20
CA ASP A 63 -15.61 6.65 -1.05
C ASP A 63 -16.68 6.79 0.03
N PHE A 64 -16.22 7.34 1.16
CA PHE A 64 -17.03 7.66 2.33
C PHE A 64 -17.11 9.17 2.58
N LYS A 65 -16.87 9.99 1.56
CA LYS A 65 -16.82 11.46 1.70
C LYS A 65 -17.52 12.23 0.58
N ASN A 66 -17.39 11.81 -0.68
CA ASN A 66 -17.82 12.64 -1.82
C ASN A 66 -19.18 12.17 -2.39
N ASP A 67 -19.33 10.91 -2.79
CA ASP A 67 -20.57 10.36 -3.35
C ASP A 67 -21.49 9.72 -2.28
N LEU A 68 -21.84 10.52 -1.28
CA LEU A 68 -22.73 10.11 -0.19
C LEU A 68 -24.20 10.44 -0.50
N ILE A 69 -25.09 9.54 -0.10
CA ILE A 69 -26.53 9.76 -0.08
C ILE A 69 -26.99 9.84 1.36
N TYR A 70 -27.93 10.72 1.64
CA TYR A 70 -28.39 11.02 2.98
C TYR A 70 -29.88 10.74 3.15
N ILE A 71 -30.29 10.63 4.40
CA ILE A 71 -31.70 10.57 4.83
C ILE A 71 -31.88 11.50 6.03
N ASP A 72 -33.09 12.02 6.17
CA ASP A 72 -33.45 12.84 7.32
C ASP A 72 -33.59 11.99 8.62
N LYS A 73 -33.77 12.69 9.74
CA LYS A 73 -33.91 12.04 11.05
C LYS A 73 -35.15 11.14 11.14
N LYS A 74 -36.27 11.52 10.50
CA LYS A 74 -37.52 10.74 10.55
C LYS A 74 -37.34 9.40 9.84
N ALA A 75 -36.75 9.42 8.65
CA ALA A 75 -36.40 8.23 7.88
C ALA A 75 -35.38 7.36 8.63
N TYR A 76 -34.39 7.95 9.29
CA TYR A 76 -33.42 7.21 10.10
C TYR A 76 -34.07 6.48 11.28
N GLU A 77 -34.98 7.13 12.01
CA GLU A 77 -35.72 6.49 13.10
C GLU A 77 -36.70 5.43 12.61
N PHE A 78 -37.36 5.68 11.47
CA PHE A 78 -38.19 4.67 10.80
C PHE A 78 -37.38 3.42 10.43
N LEU A 79 -36.16 3.58 9.93
CA LEU A 79 -35.21 2.50 9.59
C LEU A 79 -34.48 1.89 10.80
N SER A 80 -35.15 1.82 11.95
CA SER A 80 -34.61 1.33 13.22
C SER A 80 -33.96 -0.07 13.14
N LYS A 81 -34.47 -0.98 12.29
CA LYS A 81 -33.95 -2.35 12.14
C LYS A 81 -32.76 -2.46 11.19
N SER A 82 -32.30 -1.35 10.61
CA SER A 82 -31.19 -1.32 9.65
C SER A 82 -30.19 -0.20 9.95
N LYS A 83 -30.12 0.24 11.22
CA LYS A 83 -29.07 1.14 11.71
C LYS A 83 -27.72 0.41 11.72
N VAL A 84 -26.74 1.03 11.09
CA VAL A 84 -25.39 0.48 10.87
C VAL A 84 -24.40 1.19 11.79
N PHE A 85 -23.48 0.41 12.38
CA PHE A 85 -22.42 0.90 13.25
C PHE A 85 -21.03 0.50 12.75
N ALA A 86 -20.01 1.20 13.24
CA ALA A 86 -18.62 0.86 12.94
C ALA A 86 -18.33 -0.59 13.36
N GLY A 87 -17.65 -1.34 12.49
CA GLY A 87 -17.33 -2.75 12.72
C GLY A 87 -18.44 -3.74 12.39
N ASP A 88 -19.62 -3.28 11.96
CA ASP A 88 -20.61 -4.16 11.34
C ASP A 88 -20.08 -4.73 10.01
N ILE A 89 -20.56 -5.93 9.66
CA ILE A 89 -20.22 -6.58 8.40
C ILE A 89 -21.41 -6.45 7.45
N LEU A 90 -21.17 -5.94 6.25
CA LEU A 90 -22.20 -5.79 5.23
C LEU A 90 -21.95 -6.77 4.09
N VAL A 91 -22.98 -7.38 3.53
CA VAL A 91 -22.83 -8.34 2.42
C VAL A 91 -23.78 -7.98 1.29
N ASN A 92 -23.27 -7.92 0.07
CA ASN A 92 -24.09 -7.68 -1.12
C ASN A 92 -25.14 -8.78 -1.29
N LYS A 93 -26.40 -8.37 -1.40
CA LYS A 93 -27.55 -9.23 -1.69
C LYS A 93 -27.72 -9.45 -3.19
N ILE A 94 -27.55 -8.40 -4.01
CA ILE A 94 -27.85 -8.35 -5.45
C ILE A 94 -26.61 -7.83 -6.22
N ALA A 95 -26.54 -8.12 -7.53
CA ALA A 95 -25.48 -7.75 -8.46
C ALA A 95 -24.15 -8.46 -8.16
N ASN A 96 -23.34 -7.94 -7.24
CA ASN A 96 -22.10 -8.58 -6.80
C ASN A 96 -22.34 -9.40 -5.52
N ALA A 97 -23.38 -10.25 -5.59
CA ALA A 97 -23.94 -11.01 -4.48
C ALA A 97 -22.87 -11.87 -3.77
N GLY A 98 -22.83 -11.82 -2.44
CA GLY A 98 -21.84 -12.55 -1.63
C GLY A 98 -20.56 -11.79 -1.29
N THR A 99 -20.31 -10.64 -1.92
CA THR A 99 -19.17 -9.77 -1.55
C THR A 99 -19.42 -9.11 -0.21
N ALA A 100 -18.44 -9.20 0.70
CA ALA A 100 -18.52 -8.65 2.05
C ALA A 100 -17.72 -7.35 2.18
N TYR A 101 -18.18 -6.48 3.08
CA TYR A 101 -17.59 -5.20 3.42
C TYR A 101 -17.53 -5.03 4.94
N PHE A 102 -16.52 -4.32 5.42
CA PHE A 102 -16.36 -4.00 6.83
C PHE A 102 -16.66 -2.52 7.04
N MET A 103 -17.62 -2.20 7.91
CA MET A 103 -18.08 -0.82 8.09
C MET A 103 -17.04 0.02 8.83
N PRO A 104 -16.50 1.09 8.21
CA PRO A 104 -15.58 2.00 8.90
C PRO A 104 -16.32 2.88 9.91
N LYS A 105 -15.55 3.51 10.81
CA LYS A 105 -16.10 4.56 11.68
C LYS A 105 -16.30 5.84 10.88
N LEU A 106 -17.55 6.32 10.84
CA LEU A 106 -17.93 7.62 10.28
C LEU A 106 -18.37 8.58 11.38
N ASN A 107 -18.32 9.88 11.10
CA ASN A 107 -18.68 10.94 12.05
C ASN A 107 -20.17 11.28 12.07
N GLN A 108 -21.00 10.41 11.50
CA GLN A 108 -22.43 10.63 11.31
C GLN A 108 -23.19 9.30 11.43
N PRO A 109 -24.45 9.30 11.89
CA PRO A 109 -25.30 8.10 11.87
C PRO A 109 -25.39 7.48 10.47
N VAL A 110 -25.50 6.15 10.42
CA VAL A 110 -25.51 5.39 9.16
C VAL A 110 -26.69 4.43 9.12
N SER A 111 -27.39 4.40 7.99
CA SER A 111 -28.44 3.44 7.67
C SER A 111 -28.04 2.58 6.46
N LEU A 112 -28.50 1.33 6.46
CA LEU A 112 -28.13 0.34 5.45
C LEU A 112 -28.81 0.61 4.09
N GLY A 113 -28.03 0.62 3.03
CA GLY A 113 -28.52 0.66 1.66
C GLY A 113 -29.31 -0.58 1.25
N MET A 114 -30.17 -0.42 0.24
CA MET A 114 -31.20 -1.40 -0.14
C MET A 114 -30.66 -2.78 -0.58
N ASN A 115 -29.44 -2.82 -1.12
CA ASN A 115 -28.84 -4.01 -1.73
C ASN A 115 -27.89 -4.78 -0.78
N LEU A 116 -27.89 -4.47 0.51
CA LEU A 116 -26.98 -5.04 1.49
C LEU A 116 -27.75 -5.83 2.56
N PHE A 117 -27.12 -6.91 3.03
CA PHE A 117 -27.39 -7.50 4.33
C PHE A 117 -26.49 -6.84 5.38
N LEU A 118 -27.03 -6.64 6.57
CA LEU A 118 -26.29 -6.22 7.76
C LEU A 118 -26.14 -7.43 8.69
N LEU A 119 -24.89 -7.76 9.01
CA LEU A 119 -24.49 -8.80 9.95
C LEU A 119 -23.81 -8.13 11.15
N ARG A 120 -24.40 -8.29 12.32
CA ARG A 120 -23.77 -7.94 13.61
C ARG A 120 -23.34 -9.20 14.32
N ILE A 121 -22.07 -9.26 14.68
CA ILE A 121 -21.48 -10.43 15.34
C ILE A 121 -21.63 -10.28 16.86
N LYS A 122 -21.92 -11.38 17.56
CA LYS A 122 -21.96 -11.38 19.03
C LYS A 122 -20.62 -10.90 19.62
N PRO A 123 -20.61 -10.16 20.74
CA PRO A 123 -19.38 -9.61 21.34
C PRO A 123 -18.27 -10.61 21.67
N SER A 124 -18.59 -11.90 21.79
CA SER A 124 -17.63 -12.98 22.08
C SER A 124 -16.72 -13.37 20.91
N TYR A 125 -16.88 -12.76 19.73
CA TYR A 125 -16.12 -13.06 18.53
C TYR A 125 -15.48 -11.80 17.94
N ASN A 126 -14.41 -11.95 17.16
CA ASN A 126 -13.77 -10.82 16.52
C ASN A 126 -14.40 -10.50 15.15
N ASN A 127 -15.10 -9.36 15.04
CA ASN A 127 -15.80 -8.97 13.79
C ASN A 127 -14.88 -8.95 12.57
N LEU A 128 -13.63 -8.50 12.72
CA LEU A 128 -12.68 -8.37 11.63
C LEU A 128 -12.22 -9.74 11.10
N PHE A 129 -11.99 -10.70 11.99
CA PHE A 129 -11.73 -12.09 11.63
C PHE A 129 -12.92 -12.69 10.87
N ILE A 130 -14.14 -12.52 11.40
CA ILE A 130 -15.36 -13.04 10.76
C ILE A 130 -15.56 -12.41 9.38
N PHE A 131 -15.31 -11.11 9.23
CA PHE A 131 -15.31 -10.43 7.93
C PHE A 131 -14.30 -11.06 6.97
N LYS A 132 -13.05 -11.26 7.40
CA LYS A 132 -12.02 -11.88 6.57
C LYS A 132 -12.37 -13.33 6.20
N GLN A 133 -13.05 -14.07 7.08
CA GLN A 133 -13.59 -15.38 6.76
C GLN A 133 -14.67 -15.29 5.69
N ILE A 134 -15.68 -14.42 5.85
CA ILE A 134 -16.74 -14.26 4.84
C ILE A 134 -16.14 -13.86 3.48
N ALA A 135 -15.16 -12.96 3.46
CA ALA A 135 -14.44 -12.58 2.24
C ALA A 135 -13.66 -13.75 1.62
N ASN A 136 -13.04 -14.61 2.42
CA ASN A 136 -12.37 -15.83 1.93
C ASN A 136 -13.37 -16.83 1.31
N TYR A 137 -14.61 -16.87 1.82
CA TYR A 137 -15.70 -17.69 1.30
C TYR A 137 -16.53 -16.99 0.20
N GLU A 138 -16.13 -15.81 -0.28
CA GLU A 138 -16.88 -15.04 -1.28
C GLU A 138 -17.17 -15.87 -2.55
N ARG A 139 -16.19 -16.65 -3.03
CA ARG A 139 -16.38 -17.54 -4.19
C ARG A 139 -17.48 -18.56 -3.96
N VAL A 140 -17.57 -19.12 -2.75
CA VAL A 140 -18.61 -20.08 -2.36
C VAL A 140 -19.96 -19.37 -2.25
N LEU A 141 -20.01 -18.19 -1.63
CA LEU A 141 -21.25 -17.41 -1.56
C LEU A 141 -21.79 -17.05 -2.95
N LYS A 142 -20.91 -16.72 -3.89
CA LYS A 142 -21.24 -16.41 -5.28
C LYS A 142 -21.86 -17.58 -6.04
N THR A 143 -21.58 -18.84 -5.69
CA THR A 143 -22.23 -20.00 -6.34
C THR A 143 -23.69 -20.18 -5.92
N PHE A 144 -24.10 -19.62 -4.79
CA PHE A 144 -25.49 -19.66 -4.33
C PHE A 144 -26.34 -18.50 -4.88
N ALA A 145 -25.75 -17.63 -5.70
CA ALA A 145 -26.45 -16.52 -6.32
C ALA A 145 -27.31 -17.04 -7.49
N ASN A 146 -28.60 -17.25 -7.23
CA ASN A 146 -29.57 -17.82 -8.17
C ASN A 146 -30.46 -16.74 -8.79
N GLY A 147 -31.01 -17.01 -9.99
CA GLY A 147 -31.96 -16.13 -10.70
C GLY A 147 -31.64 -15.96 -12.19
N SER A 148 -32.68 -15.91 -13.04
CA SER A 148 -32.55 -15.80 -14.51
C SER A 148 -32.20 -14.38 -15.00
N ALA A 149 -32.52 -13.34 -14.23
CA ALA A 149 -32.26 -11.93 -14.58
C ALA A 149 -31.37 -11.18 -13.55
N THR A 150 -31.60 -11.36 -12.24
CA THR A 150 -30.76 -10.80 -11.17
C THR A 150 -30.32 -11.90 -10.21
N LYS A 151 -29.01 -12.16 -10.17
CA LYS A 151 -28.44 -13.12 -9.23
C LYS A 151 -28.49 -12.54 -7.81
N THR A 152 -29.22 -13.20 -6.90
CA THR A 152 -29.35 -12.78 -5.50
C THR A 152 -28.99 -13.92 -4.56
N ILE A 153 -28.45 -13.57 -3.38
CA ILE A 153 -28.29 -14.51 -2.26
C ILE A 153 -29.34 -14.25 -1.18
N THR A 154 -29.71 -15.28 -0.42
CA THR A 154 -30.70 -15.18 0.67
C THR A 154 -30.04 -15.12 2.05
N LYS A 155 -30.77 -14.62 3.06
CA LYS A 155 -30.32 -14.67 4.45
C LYS A 155 -30.03 -16.11 4.93
N ASN A 156 -30.73 -17.10 4.39
CA ASN A 156 -30.50 -18.51 4.73
C ASN A 156 -29.14 -19.01 4.23
N VAL A 157 -28.67 -18.56 3.06
CA VAL A 157 -27.31 -18.86 2.58
C VAL A 157 -26.27 -18.31 3.56
N ILE A 158 -26.44 -17.05 4.00
CA ILE A 158 -25.55 -16.42 4.98
C ILE A 158 -25.57 -17.19 6.31
N LYS A 159 -26.76 -17.47 6.87
CA LYS A 159 -26.88 -18.19 8.15
C LYS A 159 -26.23 -19.57 8.12
N ASN A 160 -26.36 -20.29 7.01
CA ASN A 160 -25.86 -21.66 6.88
C ASN A 160 -24.41 -21.75 6.40
N LEU A 161 -23.74 -20.64 6.12
CA LEU A 161 -22.31 -20.66 5.79
C LEU A 161 -21.52 -21.25 6.96
N LEU A 162 -20.86 -22.38 6.72
CA LEU A 162 -19.98 -23.01 7.69
C LEU A 162 -18.60 -22.38 7.62
N ILE A 163 -18.16 -21.78 8.72
CA ILE A 163 -16.84 -21.15 8.80
C ILE A 163 -15.96 -21.85 9.85
N PRO A 164 -14.63 -21.91 9.61
CA PRO A 164 -13.65 -22.24 10.61
C PRO A 164 -13.62 -21.18 11.71
N LEU A 165 -13.76 -21.60 12.96
CA LEU A 165 -13.74 -20.71 14.11
C LEU A 165 -12.65 -21.14 15.12
N PRO A 166 -11.53 -20.38 15.19
CA PRO A 166 -10.55 -20.52 16.25
C PRO A 166 -11.07 -19.97 17.59
N PRO A 167 -10.35 -20.22 18.70
CA PRO A 167 -10.46 -19.41 19.92
C PRO A 167 -10.31 -17.90 19.64
N LEU A 168 -10.95 -17.07 20.47
CA LEU A 168 -11.03 -15.62 20.25
C LEU A 168 -9.66 -14.93 20.12
N ASN A 169 -8.66 -15.36 20.91
CA ASN A 169 -7.29 -14.83 20.82
C ASN A 169 -6.65 -15.09 19.45
N GLU A 170 -6.82 -16.30 18.90
CA GLU A 170 -6.35 -16.66 17.56
C GLU A 170 -7.11 -15.89 16.47
N GLN A 171 -8.42 -15.68 16.63
CA GLN A 171 -9.19 -14.83 15.70
C GLN A 171 -8.59 -13.43 15.62
N ILE A 172 -8.31 -12.82 16.78
CA ILE A 172 -7.74 -11.47 16.85
C ILE A 172 -6.34 -11.43 16.24
N ALA A 173 -5.47 -12.40 16.56
CA ALA A 173 -4.12 -12.47 16.03
C ALA A 173 -4.12 -12.56 14.49
N ILE A 174 -4.94 -13.46 13.92
CA ILE A 174 -5.08 -13.61 12.46
C ILE A 174 -5.65 -12.33 11.83
N ALA A 175 -6.68 -11.74 12.45
CA ALA A 175 -7.29 -10.51 11.96
C ALA A 175 -6.28 -9.35 11.91
N ASN A 176 -5.45 -9.22 12.94
CA ASN A 176 -4.41 -8.18 12.99
C ASN A 176 -3.37 -8.40 11.90
N ILE A 177 -2.76 -9.58 11.83
CA ILE A 177 -1.73 -9.92 10.82
C ILE A 177 -2.23 -9.59 9.41
N LEU A 178 -3.43 -10.05 9.06
CA LEU A 178 -3.99 -9.81 7.72
C LEU A 178 -4.33 -8.34 7.49
N SER A 179 -4.72 -7.60 8.55
CA SER A 179 -5.01 -6.17 8.44
C SER A 179 -3.75 -5.32 8.33
N ASP A 180 -2.64 -5.77 8.89
CA ASP A 180 -1.35 -5.09 8.79
C ASP A 180 -0.84 -5.16 7.36
N VAL A 181 -0.97 -6.33 6.72
CA VAL A 181 -0.69 -6.51 5.30
C VAL A 181 -1.61 -5.64 4.44
N ASP A 182 -2.91 -5.55 4.76
CA ASP A 182 -3.85 -4.66 4.07
C ASP A 182 -3.44 -3.18 4.19
N ARG A 183 -3.09 -2.72 5.39
CA ARG A 183 -2.61 -1.35 5.63
C ARG A 183 -1.35 -1.04 4.84
N TYR A 184 -0.43 -2.00 4.76
CA TYR A 184 0.80 -1.86 3.99
C TYR A 184 0.52 -1.72 2.49
N LEU A 185 -0.34 -2.58 1.92
CA LEU A 185 -0.75 -2.49 0.52
C LEU A 185 -1.42 -1.15 0.20
N CYS A 186 -2.31 -0.67 1.07
CA CYS A 186 -2.92 0.67 0.93
C CYS A 186 -1.87 1.80 0.97
N SER A 187 -0.84 1.67 1.81
CA SER A 187 0.25 2.65 1.88
C SER A 187 1.10 2.68 0.59
N LEU A 188 1.32 1.51 -0.03
CA LEU A 188 2.00 1.40 -1.32
C LEU A 188 1.16 2.04 -2.43
N ASP A 189 -0.15 1.81 -2.46
CA ASP A 189 -1.06 2.43 -3.43
C ASP A 189 -1.04 3.95 -3.34
N ALA A 190 -1.14 4.50 -2.13
CA ALA A 190 -1.06 5.94 -1.91
C ALA A 190 0.30 6.52 -2.36
N LEU A 191 1.39 5.78 -2.13
CA LEU A 191 2.73 6.20 -2.54
C LEU A 191 2.89 6.16 -4.07
N ILE A 192 2.41 5.11 -4.74
CA ILE A 192 2.42 4.97 -6.20
C ILE A 192 1.65 6.13 -6.83
N LEU A 193 0.41 6.39 -6.39
CA LEU A 193 -0.42 7.50 -6.89
C LEU A 193 0.27 8.85 -6.71
N LYS A 194 0.91 9.08 -5.55
CA LYS A 194 1.66 10.31 -5.30
C LYS A 194 2.85 10.46 -6.25
N LYS A 195 3.57 9.37 -6.54
CA LYS A 195 4.70 9.36 -7.48
C LYS A 195 4.26 9.61 -8.92
N GLU A 196 3.18 8.98 -9.35
CA GLU A 196 2.58 9.19 -10.68
C GLU A 196 2.12 10.65 -10.86
N SER A 197 1.50 11.25 -9.83
CA SER A 197 1.13 12.67 -9.85
C SER A 197 2.35 13.59 -9.97
N VAL A 198 3.44 13.27 -9.26
CA VAL A 198 4.70 14.03 -9.35
C VAL A 198 5.34 13.87 -10.74
N LYS A 199 5.38 12.65 -11.29
CA LYS A 199 5.84 12.41 -12.67
C LYS A 199 5.08 13.29 -13.66
N LYS A 200 3.74 13.29 -13.58
CA LYS A 200 2.89 14.09 -14.47
C LYS A 200 3.21 15.59 -14.37
N ALA A 201 3.36 16.10 -13.15
CA ALA A 201 3.72 17.50 -12.92
C ALA A 201 5.12 17.83 -13.46
N LEU A 202 6.14 17.03 -13.15
CA LEU A 202 7.51 17.24 -13.64
C LEU A 202 7.60 17.17 -15.17
N SER A 203 6.95 16.17 -15.77
CA SER A 203 6.87 16.02 -17.23
C SER A 203 6.25 17.26 -17.88
N PHE A 204 5.13 17.76 -17.33
CA PHE A 204 4.51 18.98 -17.82
C PHE A 204 5.44 20.19 -17.69
N GLU A 205 6.02 20.44 -16.52
CA GLU A 205 6.88 21.62 -16.28
C GLU A 205 8.15 21.61 -17.15
N LEU A 206 8.84 20.46 -17.25
CA LEU A 206 10.14 20.34 -17.93
C LEU A 206 10.01 20.26 -19.45
N LEU A 207 9.03 19.50 -19.97
CA LEU A 207 8.88 19.29 -21.43
C LEU A 207 8.10 20.43 -22.11
N SER A 208 7.38 21.25 -21.34
CA SER A 208 6.67 22.44 -21.87
C SER A 208 7.45 23.73 -21.85
N GLN A 209 8.72 23.71 -21.42
CA GLN A 209 9.56 24.90 -21.25
C GLN A 209 9.05 25.88 -20.18
N ARG A 210 7.99 25.55 -19.42
CA ARG A 210 7.51 26.38 -18.30
C ARG A 210 8.58 26.54 -17.23
N LYS A 211 9.38 25.50 -17.01
CA LYS A 211 10.56 25.53 -16.17
C LYS A 211 11.76 24.95 -16.90
N ARG A 212 12.91 25.57 -16.69
CA ARG A 212 14.21 25.13 -17.19
C ARG A 212 15.03 24.57 -16.04
N LEU A 213 15.85 23.56 -16.33
CA LEU A 213 16.83 23.10 -15.36
C LEU A 213 17.90 24.18 -15.18
N LYS A 214 18.34 24.38 -13.94
CA LYS A 214 19.32 25.41 -13.63
C LYS A 214 20.65 25.14 -14.34
N GLY A 215 21.24 26.17 -14.94
CA GLY A 215 22.52 26.07 -15.67
C GLY A 215 22.33 25.87 -17.18
N PHE A 216 21.09 25.67 -17.65
CA PHE A 216 20.76 25.62 -19.06
C PHE A 216 20.07 26.91 -19.49
N ASN A 217 20.80 27.74 -20.25
CA ASN A 217 20.32 29.06 -20.70
C ASN A 217 20.20 29.14 -22.24
N GLN A 218 20.53 28.05 -22.92
CA GLN A 218 20.53 28.00 -24.38
C GLN A 218 19.10 27.88 -24.91
N ASN A 219 18.83 28.50 -26.06
CA ASN A 219 17.51 28.43 -26.68
C ASN A 219 17.23 27.02 -27.18
N TRP A 220 15.98 26.58 -27.02
CA TRP A 220 15.52 25.35 -27.67
C TRP A 220 15.33 25.61 -29.16
N GLN A 221 15.56 24.60 -29.98
CA GLN A 221 15.55 24.69 -31.44
C GLN A 221 14.41 23.88 -32.04
N LYS A 222 13.83 24.40 -33.12
CA LYS A 222 12.80 23.68 -33.89
C LYS A 222 13.48 22.62 -34.75
N VAL A 223 13.02 21.38 -34.63
CA VAL A 223 13.56 20.20 -35.31
C VAL A 223 12.42 19.44 -35.98
N ARG A 224 12.63 19.01 -37.23
CA ARG A 224 11.68 18.19 -37.99
C ARG A 224 12.12 16.73 -37.95
N LEU A 225 11.19 15.80 -37.67
CA LEU A 225 11.54 14.38 -37.52
C LEU A 225 12.19 13.79 -38.77
N GLY A 226 11.74 14.17 -39.96
CA GLY A 226 12.33 13.72 -41.23
C GLY A 226 13.78 14.15 -41.45
N ASP A 227 14.26 15.17 -40.72
CA ASP A 227 15.62 15.72 -40.87
C ASP A 227 16.62 15.08 -39.89
N ILE A 228 16.17 14.30 -38.90
CA ILE A 228 17.02 13.74 -37.83
C ILE A 228 17.08 12.21 -37.80
N GLY A 229 16.23 11.52 -38.55
CA GLY A 229 16.19 10.07 -38.55
C GLY A 229 15.45 9.46 -39.73
N ILE A 230 15.48 8.12 -39.77
CA ILE A 230 14.83 7.32 -40.82
C ILE A 230 13.83 6.33 -40.22
N THR A 231 12.69 6.14 -40.89
CA THR A 231 11.69 5.13 -40.51
C THR A 231 12.08 3.75 -41.03
N ILE A 232 11.87 2.71 -40.23
CA ILE A 232 12.19 1.32 -40.54
C ILE A 232 10.92 0.48 -40.29
N SER A 233 10.50 -0.33 -41.27
CA SER A 233 9.30 -1.17 -41.10
C SER A 233 9.56 -2.34 -40.15
N GLY A 234 8.51 -2.79 -39.44
CA GLY A 234 8.54 -4.05 -38.71
C GLY A 234 8.56 -5.29 -39.61
N LEU A 235 8.34 -6.45 -38.99
CA LEU A 235 8.32 -7.75 -39.67
C LEU A 235 7.29 -7.81 -40.80
N ALA A 236 7.64 -8.54 -41.85
CA ALA A 236 6.74 -8.86 -42.96
C ALA A 236 6.67 -10.37 -43.23
N GLY A 237 5.53 -10.87 -43.69
CA GLY A 237 5.38 -12.25 -44.16
C GLY A 237 5.37 -13.33 -43.05
N LYS A 238 5.12 -12.97 -41.80
CA LYS A 238 5.05 -13.92 -40.67
C LYS A 238 3.65 -14.51 -40.48
N THR A 239 3.60 -15.75 -40.03
CA THR A 239 2.39 -16.48 -39.66
C THR A 239 2.37 -16.74 -38.16
N LYS A 240 1.22 -17.15 -37.61
CA LYS A 240 1.10 -17.51 -36.18
C LYS A 240 2.10 -18.58 -35.73
N GLN A 241 2.46 -19.50 -36.63
CA GLN A 241 3.39 -20.60 -36.34
C GLN A 241 4.82 -20.10 -36.06
N ASP A 242 5.21 -18.97 -36.67
CA ASP A 242 6.56 -18.42 -36.52
C ASP A 242 6.83 -17.83 -35.13
N PHE A 243 5.79 -17.62 -34.32
CA PHE A 243 5.90 -17.13 -32.95
C PHE A 243 6.00 -18.28 -31.92
N ILE A 244 5.97 -19.53 -32.39
CA ILE A 244 6.13 -20.73 -31.58
C ILE A 244 7.60 -21.19 -31.71
N ASN A 245 8.33 -21.24 -30.59
CA ASN A 245 9.75 -21.64 -30.53
C ASN A 245 10.69 -20.79 -31.42
N GLY A 246 10.52 -19.46 -31.37
CA GLY A 246 11.37 -18.51 -32.09
C GLY A 246 12.84 -18.51 -31.67
N ASN A 247 13.73 -18.09 -32.58
CA ASN A 247 15.18 -17.99 -32.37
C ASN A 247 15.67 -16.53 -32.17
N ALA A 248 14.78 -15.53 -32.28
CA ALA A 248 15.08 -14.13 -32.06
C ALA A 248 14.03 -13.44 -31.19
N LYS A 249 14.34 -12.24 -30.68
CA LYS A 249 13.43 -11.45 -29.84
C LYS A 249 12.44 -10.62 -30.65
N TYR A 250 11.26 -10.44 -30.09
CA TYR A 250 10.13 -9.79 -30.74
C TYR A 250 9.46 -8.75 -29.83
N ILE A 251 9.40 -7.51 -30.32
CA ILE A 251 8.72 -6.38 -29.69
C ILE A 251 7.26 -6.35 -30.16
N THR A 252 6.37 -6.64 -29.23
CA THR A 252 4.92 -6.66 -29.47
C THR A 252 4.34 -5.25 -29.58
N PHE A 253 3.15 -5.15 -30.18
CA PHE A 253 2.41 -3.89 -30.28
C PHE A 253 2.13 -3.27 -28.90
N LEU A 254 1.71 -4.10 -27.93
CA LEU A 254 1.40 -3.63 -26.57
C LEU A 254 2.62 -3.12 -25.82
N ASN A 255 3.81 -3.65 -26.11
CA ASN A 255 5.05 -3.15 -25.51
C ASN A 255 5.34 -1.71 -25.98
N VAL A 256 5.12 -1.41 -27.27
CA VAL A 256 5.26 -0.06 -27.81
C VAL A 256 4.17 0.88 -27.31
N LEU A 257 2.91 0.41 -27.26
CA LEU A 257 1.78 1.25 -26.89
C LEU A 257 1.82 1.69 -25.42
N ASN A 258 2.22 0.79 -24.52
CA ASN A 258 2.07 1.00 -23.08
C ASN A 258 3.32 1.52 -22.37
N ASN A 259 4.48 1.59 -23.06
CA ASN A 259 5.75 1.92 -22.43
C ASN A 259 6.48 3.07 -23.13
N VAL A 260 7.17 3.90 -22.34
CA VAL A 260 8.12 4.91 -22.86
C VAL A 260 9.47 4.26 -23.21
N ILE A 261 9.84 3.22 -22.47
CA ILE A 261 11.04 2.40 -22.66
C ILE A 261 10.57 0.96 -22.88
N ILE A 262 11.04 0.30 -23.93
CA ILE A 262 10.70 -1.10 -24.21
C ILE A 262 11.04 -1.96 -22.99
N ASP A 263 10.04 -2.66 -22.47
CA ASP A 263 10.24 -3.63 -21.39
C ASP A 263 10.79 -4.93 -22.00
N THR A 264 12.07 -5.17 -21.76
CA THR A 264 12.78 -6.32 -22.32
C THR A 264 12.45 -7.64 -21.62
N SER A 265 11.85 -7.60 -20.44
CA SER A 265 11.43 -8.79 -19.68
C SER A 265 10.19 -9.47 -20.27
N ILE A 266 9.43 -8.76 -21.10
CA ILE A 266 8.19 -9.24 -21.75
C ILE A 266 8.34 -9.43 -23.27
N LEU A 267 9.57 -9.46 -23.78
CA LEU A 267 9.80 -9.77 -25.19
C LEU A 267 9.36 -11.19 -25.50
N GLU A 268 8.61 -11.31 -26.58
CA GLU A 268 8.26 -12.60 -27.14
C GLU A 268 9.38 -13.09 -28.06
N ASN A 269 9.24 -14.31 -28.59
CA ASN A 269 10.18 -14.86 -29.54
C ASN A 269 9.54 -14.98 -30.92
N VAL A 270 10.35 -14.82 -31.96
CA VAL A 270 9.96 -15.03 -33.35
C VAL A 270 11.01 -15.86 -34.07
N LYS A 271 10.57 -16.73 -34.98
CA LYS A 271 11.43 -17.53 -35.83
C LYS A 271 11.87 -16.69 -37.02
N ILE A 272 13.17 -16.55 -37.19
CA ILE A 272 13.82 -15.92 -38.34
C ILE A 272 14.52 -17.01 -39.16
N TYR A 273 14.11 -17.16 -40.42
CA TYR A 273 14.68 -18.14 -41.33
C TYR A 273 15.99 -17.62 -41.97
N PRO A 274 16.93 -18.50 -42.36
CA PRO A 274 18.22 -18.05 -42.93
C PRO A 274 18.10 -17.19 -44.20
N ASN A 275 17.05 -17.40 -44.99
CA ASN A 275 16.88 -16.74 -46.29
C ASN A 275 15.93 -15.53 -46.25
N GLU A 276 15.36 -15.19 -45.08
CA GLU A 276 14.52 -14.00 -44.99
C GLU A 276 15.32 -12.75 -44.65
N LYS A 277 14.96 -11.64 -45.31
CA LYS A 277 15.49 -10.32 -45.02
C LYS A 277 14.48 -9.57 -44.17
N GLN A 278 14.76 -9.44 -42.88
CA GLN A 278 13.96 -8.69 -41.92
C GLN A 278 14.77 -7.54 -41.35
N ASN A 279 14.11 -6.44 -40.99
CA ASN A 279 14.78 -5.33 -40.31
C ASN A 279 14.97 -5.66 -38.82
N SER A 280 16.21 -5.64 -38.35
CA SER A 280 16.53 -5.69 -36.93
C SER A 280 16.69 -4.28 -36.35
N PHE A 281 16.44 -4.17 -35.05
CA PHE A 281 16.54 -2.94 -34.29
C PHE A 281 17.70 -3.01 -33.31
N LYS A 282 18.21 -1.84 -32.94
CA LYS A 282 19.35 -1.69 -32.04
C LYS A 282 19.01 -0.74 -30.91
N LYS A 283 19.86 -0.74 -29.89
CA LYS A 283 19.82 0.23 -28.80
C LYS A 283 19.69 1.66 -29.34
N TYR A 284 18.83 2.44 -28.70
CA TYR A 284 18.38 3.80 -29.04
C TYR A 284 17.45 3.95 -30.23
N ASP A 285 17.07 2.87 -30.92
CA ASP A 285 15.96 2.93 -31.87
C ASP A 285 14.64 3.21 -31.12
N LEU A 286 13.80 4.03 -31.75
CA LEU A 286 12.47 4.40 -31.28
C LEU A 286 11.41 3.59 -32.03
N PHE A 287 10.27 3.35 -31.41
CA PHE A 287 9.17 2.57 -31.96
C PHE A 287 7.87 3.33 -31.83
N PHE A 288 7.04 3.27 -32.87
CA PHE A 288 5.78 3.99 -32.95
C PHE A 288 4.66 3.08 -33.39
N ASN A 289 3.51 3.15 -32.73
CA ASN A 289 2.30 2.50 -33.25
C ASN A 289 1.71 3.33 -34.40
N THR A 290 1.37 2.67 -35.50
CA THR A 290 0.82 3.34 -36.69
C THR A 290 -0.66 3.60 -36.57
N SER A 291 -1.39 2.76 -35.84
CA SER A 291 -2.84 2.77 -35.79
C SER A 291 -3.37 2.59 -34.38
N SER A 292 -4.53 3.19 -34.10
CA SER A 292 -5.32 2.92 -32.89
C SER A 292 -6.81 3.16 -33.13
N GLU A 293 -7.62 2.76 -32.17
CA GLU A 293 -9.06 3.05 -32.11
C GLU A 293 -9.33 4.48 -31.65
N THR A 294 -8.36 5.11 -30.97
CA THR A 294 -8.47 6.51 -30.52
C THR A 294 -7.39 7.39 -31.17
N PRO A 295 -7.69 8.64 -31.54
CA PRO A 295 -6.70 9.57 -32.09
C PRO A 295 -5.52 9.81 -31.14
N LYS A 296 -5.80 9.84 -29.84
CA LYS A 296 -4.83 10.11 -28.77
C LYS A 296 -3.71 9.10 -28.70
N GLU A 297 -3.99 7.85 -29.06
CA GLU A 297 -3.05 6.73 -28.99
C GLU A 297 -2.21 6.59 -30.26
N VAL A 298 -2.52 7.30 -31.35
CA VAL A 298 -1.74 7.21 -32.58
C VAL A 298 -0.34 7.80 -32.37
N GLY A 299 0.70 7.06 -32.75
CA GLY A 299 2.09 7.49 -32.65
C GLY A 299 2.61 7.62 -31.21
N MET A 300 2.10 6.82 -30.27
CA MET A 300 2.78 6.55 -29.00
C MET A 300 4.20 6.03 -29.29
N CYS A 301 5.13 6.39 -28.42
CA CYS A 301 6.55 6.18 -28.67
C CYS A 301 7.21 5.36 -27.55
N ALA A 302 8.05 4.39 -27.93
CA ALA A 302 8.91 3.68 -27.00
C ALA A 302 10.35 3.68 -27.48
N VAL A 303 11.34 3.70 -26.58
CA VAL A 303 12.77 3.57 -26.91
C VAL A 303 13.33 2.24 -26.41
N LEU A 304 14.20 1.59 -27.19
CA LEU A 304 14.98 0.44 -26.72
C LEU A 304 16.29 0.92 -26.09
N LEU A 305 16.54 0.63 -24.82
CA LEU A 305 17.79 1.01 -24.12
C LEU A 305 18.74 -0.16 -23.87
N ASP A 306 18.26 -1.39 -24.01
CA ASP A 306 19.08 -2.59 -23.91
C ASP A 306 19.72 -2.92 -25.27
N ASP A 307 20.94 -3.44 -25.19
CA ASP A 307 21.62 -3.99 -26.36
C ASP A 307 21.22 -5.45 -26.54
N ILE A 308 20.54 -5.75 -27.65
CA ILE A 308 19.99 -7.07 -27.95
C ILE A 308 20.44 -7.45 -29.36
N ASP A 309 21.19 -8.54 -29.47
CA ASP A 309 21.80 -9.00 -30.72
C ASP A 309 20.80 -9.16 -31.88
N GLN A 310 19.63 -9.74 -31.60
CA GLN A 310 18.56 -9.91 -32.59
C GLN A 310 17.19 -9.59 -32.02
N VAL A 311 16.71 -8.38 -32.30
CA VAL A 311 15.37 -7.92 -31.93
C VAL A 311 14.62 -7.36 -33.12
N PHE A 312 13.36 -7.78 -33.25
CA PHE A 312 12.47 -7.47 -34.35
C PHE A 312 11.17 -6.83 -33.84
N LEU A 313 10.50 -6.06 -34.70
CA LEU A 313 9.29 -5.31 -34.35
C LEU A 313 8.06 -5.91 -35.02
N ASN A 314 6.93 -5.87 -34.33
CA ASN A 314 5.63 -6.18 -34.91
C ASN A 314 5.30 -5.34 -36.16
N SER A 315 4.45 -5.89 -37.04
CA SER A 315 4.08 -5.27 -38.32
C SER A 315 3.14 -4.06 -38.20
N PHE A 316 2.54 -3.82 -37.02
CA PHE A 316 1.65 -2.70 -36.74
C PHE A 316 2.38 -1.48 -36.17
N CYS A 317 3.69 -1.60 -35.97
CA CYS A 317 4.56 -0.52 -35.56
C CYS A 317 5.62 -0.29 -36.64
N PHE A 318 6.23 0.89 -36.58
CA PHE A 318 7.46 1.17 -37.31
C PHE A 318 8.51 1.66 -36.32
N GLY A 319 9.77 1.36 -36.62
CA GLY A 319 10.89 1.94 -35.89
C GLY A 319 11.35 3.25 -36.52
N PHE A 320 12.10 4.02 -35.75
CA PHE A 320 12.70 5.27 -36.15
C PHE A 320 14.13 5.31 -35.59
N ARG A 321 15.10 5.40 -36.49
CA ARG A 321 16.51 5.42 -36.17
C ARG A 321 17.06 6.81 -36.39
N ILE A 322 17.44 7.46 -35.28
CA ILE A 322 18.05 8.78 -35.28
C ILE A 322 19.48 8.67 -35.82
N PHE A 323 19.85 9.55 -36.75
CA PHE A 323 21.23 9.73 -37.20
C PHE A 323 21.85 11.03 -36.68
N ASP A 324 21.03 11.99 -36.23
CA ASP A 324 21.49 13.24 -35.63
C ASP A 324 21.97 13.02 -34.18
N LYS A 325 23.25 13.30 -33.93
CA LYS A 325 23.87 13.15 -32.62
C LYS A 325 23.43 14.23 -31.61
N ALA A 326 22.74 15.28 -32.05
CA ALA A 326 22.20 16.32 -31.18
C ALA A 326 20.86 15.94 -30.52
N VAL A 327 20.32 14.75 -30.79
CA VAL A 327 19.03 14.28 -30.27
C VAL A 327 19.21 13.04 -29.40
N ASP A 328 18.71 13.12 -28.17
CA ASP A 328 18.64 11.97 -27.26
C ASP A 328 17.32 11.20 -27.46
N SER A 329 17.42 9.89 -27.72
CA SER A 329 16.24 9.05 -27.99
C SER A 329 15.30 8.94 -26.79
N LEU A 330 15.83 8.86 -25.57
CA LEU A 330 14.99 8.71 -24.37
C LEU A 330 14.20 10.00 -24.09
N PHE A 331 14.86 11.16 -24.21
CA PHE A 331 14.21 12.45 -24.16
C PHE A 331 13.11 12.56 -25.22
N LEU A 332 13.41 12.19 -26.47
CA LEU A 332 12.43 12.28 -27.55
C LEU A 332 11.21 11.40 -27.27
N SER A 333 11.40 10.19 -26.73
CA SER A 333 10.29 9.33 -26.32
C SER A 333 9.44 10.00 -25.23
N TYR A 334 10.05 10.58 -24.18
CA TYR A 334 9.32 11.33 -23.15
C TYR A 334 8.58 12.55 -23.71
N LEU A 335 9.23 13.34 -24.56
CA LEU A 335 8.64 14.53 -25.18
C LEU A 335 7.43 14.16 -26.04
N ILE A 336 7.57 13.13 -26.87
CA ILE A 336 6.50 12.68 -27.75
C ILE A 336 5.29 12.18 -26.96
N ASN A 337 5.50 11.46 -25.86
CA ASN A 337 4.42 10.96 -25.00
C ASN A 337 3.85 12.02 -24.04
N SER A 338 4.48 13.19 -23.91
CA SER A 338 3.97 14.31 -23.12
C SER A 338 2.74 14.96 -23.75
N GLU A 339 2.01 15.79 -22.99
CA GLU A 339 0.82 16.50 -23.51
C GLU A 339 1.12 17.30 -24.80
N ILE A 340 2.31 17.91 -24.90
CA ILE A 340 2.69 18.72 -26.06
C ILE A 340 3.01 17.82 -27.25
N GLY A 341 3.77 16.74 -27.04
CA GLY A 341 4.04 15.76 -28.08
C GLY A 341 2.77 15.09 -28.57
N ARG A 342 1.86 14.71 -27.66
CA ARG A 342 0.57 14.10 -28.03
C ARG A 342 -0.30 15.02 -28.87
N LYS A 343 -0.36 16.31 -28.56
CA LYS A 343 -1.05 17.29 -29.42
C LYS A 343 -0.47 17.35 -30.84
N ALA A 344 0.85 17.21 -30.99
CA ALA A 344 1.47 17.22 -32.32
C ALA A 344 1.11 15.99 -33.16
N PHE A 345 0.92 14.83 -32.53
CA PHE A 345 0.60 13.56 -33.21
C PHE A 345 -0.90 13.31 -33.37
N GLU A 346 -1.74 13.73 -32.41
CA GLU A 346 -3.19 13.59 -32.46
C GLU A 346 -3.78 14.31 -33.69
N ASN A 347 -3.23 15.47 -34.05
CA ASN A 347 -3.61 16.22 -35.25
C ASN A 347 -3.29 15.50 -36.57
N LEU A 348 -2.42 14.50 -36.54
CA LEU A 348 -2.04 13.70 -37.71
C LEU A 348 -2.82 12.39 -37.81
N ALA A 349 -3.65 12.07 -36.81
CA ALA A 349 -4.46 10.87 -36.77
C ALA A 349 -5.60 10.96 -37.80
N GLN A 350 -5.54 10.14 -38.84
CA GLN A 350 -6.52 10.14 -39.93
C GLN A 350 -7.38 8.87 -39.92
N GLY A 351 -8.70 9.01 -40.00
CA GLY A 351 -9.65 7.90 -40.05
C GLY A 351 -10.96 8.21 -39.31
N SER A 352 -11.88 7.25 -39.34
CA SER A 352 -13.20 7.35 -38.66
C SER A 352 -13.45 6.21 -37.67
N THR A 353 -13.07 4.97 -38.01
CA THR A 353 -13.17 3.80 -37.12
C THR A 353 -11.82 3.37 -36.56
N ARG A 354 -10.77 3.47 -37.39
CA ARG A 354 -9.37 3.33 -36.96
C ARG A 354 -8.59 4.51 -37.49
N TYR A 355 -7.84 5.14 -36.60
CA TYR A 355 -6.97 6.25 -36.92
C TYR A 355 -5.59 5.73 -37.27
N ASN A 356 -4.97 6.33 -38.29
CA ASN A 356 -3.66 5.94 -38.78
C ASN A 356 -2.73 7.15 -38.88
N LEU A 357 -1.43 6.90 -38.73
CA LEU A 357 -0.35 7.87 -38.94
C LEU A 357 0.33 7.59 -40.29
N SER A 358 0.28 8.55 -41.20
CA SER A 358 1.01 8.46 -42.46
C SER A 358 2.51 8.74 -42.25
N LYS A 359 3.37 8.07 -43.02
CA LYS A 359 4.82 8.29 -42.99
C LYS A 359 5.21 9.72 -43.37
N SER A 360 4.52 10.31 -44.35
CA SER A 360 4.72 11.71 -44.74
C SER A 360 4.30 12.67 -43.61
N GLY A 361 3.18 12.40 -42.94
CA GLY A 361 2.73 13.14 -41.77
C GLY A 361 3.76 13.08 -40.64
N PHE A 362 4.23 11.88 -40.30
CA PHE A 362 5.28 11.68 -39.30
C PHE A 362 6.56 12.47 -39.60
N ASN A 363 7.07 12.37 -40.83
CA ASN A 363 8.29 13.08 -41.25
C ASN A 363 8.15 14.61 -41.23
N ASN A 364 6.94 15.14 -41.24
CA ASN A 364 6.65 16.58 -41.19
C ASN A 364 6.44 17.12 -39.78
N VAL A 365 6.36 16.26 -38.76
CA VAL A 365 6.25 16.68 -37.36
C VAL A 365 7.44 17.56 -37.00
N CYS A 366 7.13 18.75 -36.46
CA CYS A 366 8.11 19.67 -35.93
C CYS A 366 8.01 19.72 -34.40
N LEU A 367 9.11 19.50 -33.70
CA LEU A 367 9.23 19.56 -32.25
C LEU A 367 10.23 20.66 -31.87
N ILE A 368 10.14 21.13 -30.64
CA ILE A 368 11.10 22.09 -30.09
C ILE A 368 11.95 21.34 -29.07
N LEU A 369 13.26 21.24 -29.31
CA LEU A 369 14.18 20.44 -28.51
C LEU A 369 15.21 21.32 -27.78
N PRO A 370 15.55 21.02 -26.51
CA PRO A 370 16.68 21.63 -25.83
C PRO A 370 18.02 21.23 -26.48
N PRO A 371 19.13 21.87 -26.08
CA PRO A 371 20.47 21.31 -26.27
C PRO A 371 20.58 19.89 -25.68
N LEU A 372 21.40 19.04 -26.31
CA LEU A 372 21.56 17.62 -25.96
C LEU A 372 21.77 17.36 -24.45
N ASN A 373 22.62 18.14 -23.79
CA ASN A 373 22.91 17.96 -22.36
C ASN A 373 21.67 18.18 -21.47
N GLU A 374 20.80 19.12 -21.86
CA GLU A 374 19.54 19.36 -21.14
C GLU A 374 18.51 18.26 -21.46
N GLN A 375 18.48 17.76 -22.71
CA GLN A 375 17.66 16.60 -23.08
C GLN A 375 17.97 15.40 -22.19
N ILE A 376 19.25 15.03 -22.07
CA ILE A 376 19.73 13.92 -21.24
C ILE A 376 19.36 14.15 -19.77
N ALA A 377 19.58 15.36 -19.25
CA ALA A 377 19.26 15.67 -17.86
C ALA A 377 17.76 15.53 -17.55
N ILE A 378 16.89 16.01 -18.44
CA ILE A 378 15.43 15.87 -18.30
C ILE A 378 15.02 14.39 -18.41
N ALA A 379 15.55 13.68 -19.40
CA ALA A 379 15.26 12.27 -19.62
C ALA A 379 15.62 11.40 -18.41
N ASN A 380 16.81 11.61 -17.84
CA ASN A 380 17.28 10.90 -16.65
C ASN A 380 16.33 11.13 -15.45
N ILE A 381 15.97 12.39 -15.16
CA ILE A 381 15.05 12.72 -14.07
C ILE A 381 13.72 11.97 -14.24
N LEU A 382 13.13 11.98 -15.44
CA LEU A 382 11.85 11.31 -15.70
C LEU A 382 11.97 9.79 -15.61
N SER A 383 13.05 9.22 -16.11
CA SER A 383 13.32 7.77 -16.07
C SER A 383 13.60 7.24 -14.67
N ASP A 384 14.23 8.04 -13.80
CA ASP A 384 14.45 7.69 -12.40
C ASP A 384 13.11 7.60 -11.65
N VAL A 385 12.19 8.55 -11.90
CA VAL A 385 10.84 8.49 -11.31
C VAL A 385 10.06 7.28 -11.81
N ASP A 386 10.15 6.96 -13.11
CA ASP A 386 9.52 5.76 -13.66
C ASP A 386 10.06 4.47 -13.06
N SER A 387 11.38 4.35 -12.93
CA SER A 387 12.05 3.21 -12.32
C SER A 387 11.59 2.99 -10.88
N GLU A 388 11.42 4.06 -10.11
CA GLU A 388 10.90 3.98 -8.74
C GLU A 388 9.41 3.54 -8.71
N ILE A 389 8.57 4.06 -9.62
CA ILE A 389 7.16 3.64 -9.74
C ILE A 389 7.07 2.14 -10.08
N ILE A 390 7.89 1.65 -11.01
CA ILE A 390 7.97 0.24 -11.39
C ILE A 390 8.39 -0.61 -10.19
N SER A 391 9.43 -0.19 -9.47
CA SER A 391 9.89 -0.86 -8.24
C SER A 391 8.78 -0.99 -7.20
N LEU A 392 8.02 0.08 -6.96
CA LEU A 392 6.89 0.08 -6.03
C LEU A 392 5.74 -0.84 -6.50
N LYS A 393 5.41 -0.84 -7.81
CA LYS A 393 4.40 -1.73 -8.38
C LYS A 393 4.78 -3.21 -8.25
N ASN A 394 6.05 -3.54 -8.52
CA ASN A 394 6.58 -4.90 -8.33
C ASN A 394 6.51 -5.33 -6.88
N LYS A 395 6.88 -4.44 -5.96
CA LYS A 395 6.77 -4.67 -4.52
C LYS A 395 5.32 -4.91 -4.08
N LYS A 396 4.38 -4.09 -4.56
CA LYS A 396 2.94 -4.30 -4.31
C LYS A 396 2.51 -5.70 -4.75
N ARG A 397 2.86 -6.12 -5.98
CA ARG A 397 2.53 -7.45 -6.50
C ARG A 397 3.10 -8.58 -5.64
N GLN A 398 4.33 -8.44 -5.13
CA GLN A 398 4.92 -9.42 -4.21
C GLN A 398 4.11 -9.52 -2.91
N PHE A 399 3.74 -8.39 -2.30
CA PHE A 399 2.94 -8.39 -1.07
C PHE A 399 1.50 -8.83 -1.27
N GLU A 400 0.89 -8.60 -2.45
CA GLU A 400 -0.40 -9.18 -2.80
C GLU A 400 -0.33 -10.72 -2.85
N ASN A 401 0.77 -11.27 -3.38
CA ASN A 401 0.99 -12.72 -3.38
C ASN A 401 1.21 -13.24 -1.96
N VAL A 402 1.99 -12.55 -1.13
CA VAL A 402 2.16 -12.87 0.30
C VAL A 402 0.81 -12.83 1.02
N LYS A 403 0.00 -11.80 0.81
CA LYS A 403 -1.36 -11.70 1.39
C LYS A 403 -2.21 -12.89 0.99
N LYS A 404 -2.22 -13.26 -0.30
CA LYS A 404 -3.00 -14.40 -0.80
C LYS A 404 -2.55 -15.71 -0.15
N ALA A 405 -1.24 -15.95 -0.09
CA ALA A 405 -0.68 -17.12 0.57
C ALA A 405 -1.04 -17.11 2.06
N LEU A 406 -0.74 -16.04 2.79
CA LEU A 406 -1.00 -15.91 4.22
C LEU A 406 -2.49 -16.02 4.56
N SER A 407 -3.37 -15.41 3.76
CA SER A 407 -4.82 -15.55 3.91
C SER A 407 -5.26 -16.99 3.70
N PHE A 408 -4.75 -17.65 2.66
CA PHE A 408 -5.03 -19.06 2.42
C PHE A 408 -4.57 -19.93 3.59
N GLU A 409 -3.36 -19.73 4.10
CA GLU A 409 -2.83 -20.56 5.18
C GLU A 409 -3.52 -20.33 6.52
N LEU A 410 -3.73 -19.06 6.92
CA LEU A 410 -4.31 -18.70 8.21
C LEU A 410 -5.83 -18.92 8.27
N LEU A 411 -6.57 -18.73 7.17
CA LEU A 411 -8.04 -18.79 7.18
C LEU A 411 -8.62 -20.17 6.84
N SER A 412 -7.84 -21.07 6.23
CA SER A 412 -8.34 -22.35 5.69
C SER A 412 -8.11 -23.58 6.56
N GLN A 413 -7.64 -23.41 7.80
CA GLN A 413 -7.21 -24.52 8.68
C GLN A 413 -6.07 -25.37 8.10
N ARG A 414 -5.36 -24.96 7.04
CA ARG A 414 -4.35 -25.83 6.45
C ARG A 414 -3.05 -25.83 7.23
N LYS A 415 -2.62 -24.67 7.76
CA LYS A 415 -1.25 -24.53 8.27
C LYS A 415 -1.14 -23.53 9.45
N ARG A 416 -0.53 -23.97 10.58
CA ARG A 416 -0.03 -23.15 11.71
C ARG A 416 1.46 -22.82 11.54
N LEU A 417 2.02 -21.88 12.32
CA LEU A 417 3.48 -21.71 12.44
C LEU A 417 4.13 -23.03 12.94
N LYS A 418 5.30 -23.42 12.43
CA LYS A 418 5.96 -24.71 12.75
C LYS A 418 6.54 -24.71 14.18
N GLY A 419 6.18 -25.69 15.03
CA GLY A 419 6.74 -25.89 16.38
C GLY A 419 5.86 -25.43 17.56
N PHE A 420 4.57 -25.14 17.31
CA PHE A 420 3.66 -24.46 18.25
C PHE A 420 2.42 -25.29 18.58
N ASN A 421 2.62 -26.30 19.42
CA ASN A 421 1.57 -27.24 19.85
C ASN A 421 1.04 -26.92 21.26
N GLN A 422 1.57 -25.87 21.91
CA GLN A 422 1.29 -25.58 23.30
C GLN A 422 0.28 -24.45 23.43
N ASN A 423 -0.61 -24.56 24.40
CA ASN A 423 -1.56 -23.51 24.72
C ASN A 423 -0.81 -22.24 25.13
N TRP A 424 -1.33 -21.09 24.71
CA TRP A 424 -0.83 -19.82 25.23
C TRP A 424 -1.13 -19.74 26.72
N GLN A 425 -0.14 -19.29 27.47
CA GLN A 425 -0.20 -19.27 28.92
C GLN A 425 -0.58 -17.87 29.40
N LYS A 426 -1.42 -17.82 30.43
CA LYS A 426 -1.71 -16.58 31.13
C LYS A 426 -0.48 -16.22 31.97
N VAL A 427 0.08 -15.05 31.72
CA VAL A 427 1.29 -14.54 32.36
C VAL A 427 0.99 -13.18 32.95
N ARG A 428 1.38 -12.98 34.20
CA ARG A 428 1.28 -11.69 34.88
C ARG A 428 2.60 -10.94 34.73
N LEU A 429 2.55 -9.64 34.37
CA LEU A 429 3.77 -8.86 34.11
C LEU A 429 4.72 -8.81 35.32
N GLY A 430 4.19 -8.72 36.53
CA GLY A 430 5.00 -8.75 37.75
C GLY A 430 5.77 -10.06 37.99
N ASP A 431 5.38 -11.16 37.31
CA ASP A 431 6.00 -12.47 37.48
C ASP A 431 7.13 -12.73 36.48
N ILE A 432 7.28 -11.89 35.43
CA ILE A 432 8.25 -12.10 34.34
C ILE A 432 9.31 -11.02 34.21
N GLY A 433 9.18 -9.90 34.93
CA GLY A 433 10.14 -8.80 34.85
C GLY A 433 10.03 -7.81 36.00
N ILE A 434 10.95 -6.85 36.00
CA ILE A 434 11.03 -5.78 37.01
C ILE A 434 10.89 -4.41 36.35
N THR A 435 10.21 -3.49 37.04
CA THR A 435 10.12 -2.09 36.59
C THR A 435 11.33 -1.29 37.07
N ILE A 436 11.83 -0.40 36.22
CA ILE A 436 13.02 0.42 36.43
C ILE A 436 12.63 1.87 36.13
N SER A 437 12.86 2.81 37.04
CA SER A 437 12.53 4.22 36.81
C SER A 437 13.49 4.86 35.81
N GLY A 438 12.99 5.82 35.04
CA GLY A 438 13.82 6.74 34.25
C GLY A 438 14.65 7.69 35.14
N LEU A 439 15.29 8.66 34.49
CA LEU A 439 16.15 9.65 35.13
C LEU A 439 15.43 10.43 36.24
N ALA A 440 16.17 10.76 37.29
CA ALA A 440 15.73 11.63 38.38
C ALA A 440 16.69 12.81 38.59
N GLY A 441 16.18 13.96 39.01
CA GLY A 441 17.01 15.10 39.42
C GLY A 441 17.74 15.85 38.29
N LYS A 442 17.30 15.70 37.04
CA LYS A 442 17.88 16.41 35.87
C LYS A 442 17.26 17.77 35.61
N THR A 443 18.08 18.68 35.10
CA THR A 443 17.68 20.02 34.66
C THR A 443 17.82 20.16 33.14
N LYS A 444 17.23 21.21 32.54
CA LYS A 444 17.36 21.48 31.09
C LYS A 444 18.82 21.57 30.62
N GLN A 445 19.72 22.06 31.48
CA GLN A 445 21.13 22.24 31.15
C GLN A 445 21.86 20.91 30.92
N ASP A 446 21.40 19.83 31.55
CA ASP A 446 22.02 18.51 31.46
C ASP A 446 21.84 17.83 30.09
N PHE A 447 20.94 18.35 29.23
CA PHE A 447 20.64 17.79 27.91
C PHE A 447 21.36 18.49 26.75
N ILE A 448 22.12 19.55 27.02
CA ILE A 448 22.80 20.34 25.98
C ILE A 448 24.15 19.71 25.58
N ASN A 449 24.95 19.27 26.57
CA ASN A 449 26.30 18.70 26.37
C ASN A 449 26.44 17.37 27.12
N GLY A 450 25.65 16.38 26.72
CA GLY A 450 25.61 15.07 27.36
C GLY A 450 26.77 14.15 27.02
N ASN A 451 27.14 13.28 27.96
CA ASN A 451 28.16 12.24 27.80
C ASN A 451 27.56 10.82 27.62
N ALA A 452 26.22 10.69 27.68
CA ALA A 452 25.51 9.43 27.48
C ALA A 452 24.26 9.59 26.61
N LYS A 453 23.70 8.48 26.12
CA LYS A 453 22.49 8.49 25.28
C LYS A 453 21.21 8.55 26.09
N TYR A 454 20.20 9.17 25.51
CA TYR A 454 18.93 9.46 26.16
C TYR A 454 17.74 9.14 25.26
N ILE A 455 16.88 8.25 25.75
CA ILE A 455 15.61 7.89 25.13
C ILE A 455 14.55 8.90 25.58
N THR A 456 14.02 9.66 24.63
CA THR A 456 12.99 10.66 24.86
C THR A 456 11.61 10.03 25.00
N PHE A 457 10.69 10.75 25.66
CA PHE A 457 9.29 10.37 25.75
C PHE A 457 8.66 10.10 24.37
N LEU A 458 8.93 10.96 23.37
CA LEU A 458 8.37 10.82 22.03
C LEU A 458 8.90 9.58 21.29
N ASN A 459 10.11 9.13 21.59
CA ASN A 459 10.66 7.91 21.01
C ASN A 459 9.89 6.68 21.52
N VAL A 460 9.56 6.65 22.82
CA VAL A 460 8.74 5.58 23.41
C VAL A 460 7.29 5.65 22.92
N LEU A 461 6.72 6.85 22.81
CA LEU A 461 5.32 7.02 22.42
C LEU A 461 5.04 6.60 20.97
N ASN A 462 5.95 6.91 20.05
CA ASN A 462 5.68 6.82 18.61
C ASN A 462 6.24 5.56 17.94
N ASN A 463 7.02 4.74 18.66
CA ASN A 463 7.71 3.61 18.07
C ASN A 463 7.48 2.32 18.86
N VAL A 464 7.39 1.19 18.16
CA VAL A 464 7.37 -0.16 18.77
C VAL A 464 8.80 -0.62 19.10
N ILE A 465 9.78 -0.15 18.32
CA ILE A 465 11.21 -0.38 18.49
C ILE A 465 11.86 1.00 18.63
N ILE A 466 12.70 1.20 19.65
CA ILE A 466 13.42 2.47 19.85
C ILE A 466 14.24 2.81 18.60
N ASP A 467 13.97 3.98 18.03
CA ASP A 467 14.77 4.51 16.92
C ASP A 467 16.04 5.13 17.50
N THR A 468 17.16 4.45 17.30
CA THR A 468 18.46 4.85 17.85
C THR A 468 19.08 6.03 17.10
N SER A 469 18.59 6.35 15.90
CA SER A 469 19.06 7.49 15.11
C SER A 469 18.59 8.85 15.64
N ILE A 470 17.57 8.85 16.51
CA ILE A 470 16.98 10.05 17.12
C ILE A 470 17.23 10.13 18.64
N LEU A 471 18.18 9.36 19.16
CA LEU A 471 18.57 9.48 20.56
C LEU A 471 19.22 10.85 20.82
N GLU A 472 18.80 11.46 21.91
CA GLU A 472 19.41 12.68 22.42
C GLU A 472 20.58 12.34 23.35
N ASN A 473 21.28 13.37 23.84
CA ASN A 473 22.36 13.20 24.79
C ASN A 473 21.93 13.73 26.17
N VAL A 474 22.44 13.11 27.23
CA VAL A 474 22.28 13.59 28.61
C VAL A 474 23.61 13.49 29.35
N LYS A 475 23.86 14.46 30.23
CA LYS A 475 25.05 14.48 31.08
C LYS A 475 24.79 13.69 32.35
N ILE A 476 25.62 12.69 32.62
CA ILE A 476 25.63 11.90 33.86
C ILE A 476 26.88 12.27 34.66
N TYR A 477 26.71 12.67 35.91
CA TYR A 477 27.82 13.09 36.77
C TYR A 477 28.46 11.87 37.47
N PRO A 478 29.77 11.87 37.78
CA PRO A 478 30.46 10.71 38.34
C PRO A 478 29.88 10.16 39.65
N ASN A 479 29.30 11.03 40.49
CA ASN A 479 28.72 10.66 41.79
C ASN A 479 27.22 10.36 41.70
N GLU A 480 26.64 10.44 40.51
CA GLU A 480 25.22 10.27 40.28
C GLU A 480 24.88 8.80 40.00
N LYS A 481 23.91 8.27 40.75
CA LYS A 481 23.39 6.92 40.50
C LYS A 481 22.10 7.01 39.69
N GLN A 482 22.19 6.66 38.41
CA GLN A 482 21.05 6.57 37.50
C GLN A 482 20.88 5.15 36.98
N ASN A 483 19.65 4.79 36.64
CA ASN A 483 19.37 3.51 36.01
C ASN A 483 19.73 3.57 34.52
N SER A 484 20.61 2.68 34.07
CA SER A 484 20.86 2.45 32.66
C SER A 484 20.03 1.28 32.13
N PHE A 485 19.79 1.33 30.82
CA PHE A 485 19.03 0.33 30.10
C PHE A 485 19.93 -0.41 29.12
N LYS A 486 19.54 -1.64 28.78
CA LYS A 486 20.29 -2.52 27.90
C LYS A 486 19.39 -3.07 26.80
N LYS A 487 20.01 -3.70 25.81
CA LYS A 487 19.30 -4.43 24.76
C LYS A 487 18.24 -5.37 25.35
N TYR A 488 17.07 -5.37 24.72
CA TYR A 488 15.83 -6.05 25.08
C TYR A 488 15.06 -5.49 26.29
N ASP A 489 15.51 -4.40 26.90
CA ASP A 489 14.66 -3.67 27.84
C ASP A 489 13.47 -3.03 27.10
N LEU A 490 12.31 -3.05 27.75
CA LEU A 490 11.08 -2.42 27.28
C LEU A 490 10.88 -1.09 27.97
N PHE A 491 10.19 -0.15 27.32
CA PHE A 491 9.93 1.20 27.83
C PHE A 491 8.46 1.50 27.71
N PHE A 492 7.90 2.12 28.74
CA PHE A 492 6.48 2.41 28.82
C PHE A 492 6.23 3.88 29.06
N ASN A 493 5.27 4.44 28.33
CA ASN A 493 4.67 5.72 28.65
C ASN A 493 3.91 5.62 30.00
N THR A 494 4.31 6.40 31.00
CA THR A 494 3.63 6.43 32.30
C THR A 494 2.46 7.42 32.33
N SER A 495 2.59 8.54 31.62
CA SER A 495 1.71 9.71 31.75
C SER A 495 1.36 10.29 30.38
N SER A 496 0.06 10.46 30.10
CA SER A 496 -0.40 11.10 28.87
C SER A 496 -1.63 11.95 29.06
N GLU A 497 -1.96 12.74 28.03
CA GLU A 497 -3.19 13.52 27.96
C GLU A 497 -4.41 12.65 27.62
N THR A 498 -4.18 11.51 26.95
CA THR A 498 -5.24 10.56 26.62
C THR A 498 -5.05 9.20 27.30
N PRO A 499 -6.13 8.51 27.72
CA PRO A 499 -6.05 7.17 28.29
C PRO A 499 -5.39 6.14 27.36
N LYS A 500 -5.54 6.32 26.05
CA LYS A 500 -5.07 5.40 25.00
C LYS A 500 -3.55 5.32 24.88
N GLU A 501 -2.90 6.44 25.16
CA GLU A 501 -1.44 6.57 25.07
C GLU A 501 -0.73 6.01 26.30
N VAL A 502 -1.43 5.94 27.44
CA VAL A 502 -0.88 5.42 28.69
C VAL A 502 -0.48 3.95 28.50
N GLY A 503 0.75 3.63 28.88
CA GLY A 503 1.32 2.30 28.75
C GLY A 503 1.68 1.88 27.32
N MET A 504 1.76 2.81 26.36
CA MET A 504 2.39 2.52 25.05
C MET A 504 3.82 2.05 25.27
N CYS A 505 4.26 1.11 24.45
CA CYS A 505 5.46 0.30 24.71
C CYS A 505 6.46 0.38 23.56
N ALA A 506 7.75 0.42 23.87
CA ALA A 506 8.83 0.29 22.89
C ALA A 506 9.92 -0.65 23.41
N VAL A 507 10.62 -1.36 22.52
CA VAL A 507 11.77 -2.21 22.87
C VAL A 507 13.09 -1.65 22.32
N LEU A 508 14.19 -1.74 23.06
CA LEU A 508 15.53 -1.44 22.54
C LEU A 508 16.16 -2.72 21.96
N LEU A 509 16.52 -2.72 20.67
CA LEU A 509 17.16 -3.87 20.02
C LEU A 509 18.65 -3.68 19.75
N ASP A 510 19.13 -2.44 19.82
CA ASP A 510 20.54 -2.11 19.68
C ASP A 510 21.28 -2.23 21.01
N ASP A 511 22.54 -2.65 20.94
CA ASP A 511 23.42 -2.65 22.09
C ASP A 511 24.09 -1.28 22.21
N ILE A 512 23.81 -0.57 23.31
CA ILE A 512 24.29 0.79 23.55
C ILE A 512 24.91 0.81 24.95
N ASP A 513 26.19 1.15 25.00
CA ASP A 513 27.01 1.10 26.23
C ASP A 513 26.39 1.88 27.41
N GLN A 514 25.87 3.09 27.14
CA GLN A 514 25.18 3.90 28.13
C GLN A 514 23.96 4.60 27.56
N VAL A 515 22.77 4.08 27.90
CA VAL A 515 21.48 4.66 27.53
C VAL A 515 20.56 4.82 28.74
N PHE A 516 19.94 6.00 28.83
CA PHE A 516 19.08 6.43 29.92
C PHE A 516 17.70 6.81 29.41
N LEU A 517 16.68 6.77 30.28
CA LEU A 517 15.28 6.96 29.92
C LEU A 517 14.69 8.24 30.51
N ASN A 518 13.80 8.88 29.76
CA ASN A 518 12.97 9.98 30.21
C ASN A 518 12.20 9.67 31.51
N SER A 519 12.06 10.67 32.39
CA SER A 519 11.40 10.54 33.70
C SER A 519 9.88 10.29 33.65
N PHE A 520 9.22 10.62 32.53
CA PHE A 520 7.79 10.30 32.29
C PHE A 520 7.59 8.87 31.76
N CYS A 521 8.67 8.13 31.55
CA CYS A 521 8.65 6.73 31.19
C CYS A 521 9.23 5.88 32.33
N PHE A 522 8.86 4.61 32.35
CA PHE A 522 9.59 3.59 33.11
C PHE A 522 10.01 2.47 32.17
N GLY A 523 11.14 1.85 32.47
CA GLY A 523 11.57 0.65 31.78
C GLY A 523 11.09 -0.61 32.48
N PHE A 524 11.07 -1.70 31.73
CA PHE A 524 10.71 -3.02 32.21
C PHE A 524 11.73 -4.02 31.67
N ARG A 525 12.41 -4.70 32.60
CA ARG A 525 13.44 -5.68 32.27
C ARG A 525 12.91 -7.06 32.54
N ILE A 526 12.72 -7.83 31.48
CA ILE A 526 12.29 -9.22 31.54
C ILE A 526 13.43 -10.06 32.10
N PHE A 527 13.14 -10.88 33.11
CA PHE A 527 14.05 -11.92 33.60
C PHE A 527 13.62 -13.33 33.19
N ASP A 528 12.35 -13.51 32.79
CA ASP A 528 11.85 -14.78 32.28
C ASP A 528 12.31 -15.02 30.84
N LYS A 529 13.11 -16.06 30.66
CA LYS A 529 13.64 -16.46 29.34
C LYS A 529 12.56 -17.01 28.40
N ALA A 530 11.36 -17.31 28.91
CA ALA A 530 10.22 -17.76 28.10
C ALA A 530 9.48 -16.60 27.40
N VAL A 531 9.91 -15.36 27.57
CA VAL A 531 9.27 -14.18 26.97
C VAL A 531 10.23 -13.43 26.05
N ASP A 532 9.79 -13.20 24.82
CA ASP A 532 10.50 -12.36 23.84
C ASP A 532 10.07 -10.90 23.98
N SER A 533 11.03 -10.01 24.20
CA SER A 533 10.73 -8.58 24.41
C SER A 533 10.10 -7.92 23.18
N LEU A 534 10.52 -8.28 21.97
CA LEU A 534 10.00 -7.67 20.75
C LEU A 534 8.53 -8.06 20.53
N PHE A 535 8.21 -9.34 20.72
CA PHE A 535 6.84 -9.82 20.73
C PHE A 535 5.99 -9.11 21.78
N LEU A 536 6.51 -8.98 23.02
CA LEU A 536 5.76 -8.35 24.09
C LEU A 536 5.46 -6.88 23.78
N SER A 537 6.41 -6.16 23.15
CA SER A 537 6.18 -4.80 22.65
C SER A 537 5.04 -4.75 21.63
N TYR A 538 5.05 -5.64 20.63
CA TYR A 538 3.97 -5.74 19.64
C TYR A 538 2.62 -6.09 20.27
N LEU A 539 2.59 -7.07 21.18
CA LEU A 539 1.36 -7.52 21.84
C LEU A 539 0.75 -6.39 22.68
N ILE A 540 1.56 -5.63 23.41
CA ILE A 540 1.08 -4.53 24.25
C ILE A 540 0.52 -3.39 23.41
N ASN A 541 1.11 -3.11 22.25
CA ASN A 541 0.63 -2.08 21.32
C ASN A 541 -0.54 -2.55 20.43
N SER A 542 -0.85 -3.84 20.42
CA SER A 542 -2.05 -4.39 19.75
C SER A 542 -3.33 -3.92 20.42
N GLU A 543 -4.49 -4.06 19.75
CA GLU A 543 -5.79 -3.66 20.31
C GLU A 543 -6.09 -4.31 21.67
N ILE A 544 -5.70 -5.58 21.86
CA ILE A 544 -5.90 -6.30 23.13
C ILE A 544 -5.02 -5.69 24.23
N GLY A 545 -3.73 -5.51 23.93
CA GLY A 545 -2.78 -4.92 24.86
C GLY A 545 -3.18 -3.49 25.22
N ARG A 546 -3.65 -2.70 24.26
CA ARG A 546 -4.14 -1.33 24.50
C ARG A 546 -5.36 -1.31 25.39
N LYS A 547 -6.35 -2.18 25.17
CA LYS A 547 -7.50 -2.29 26.08
C LYS A 547 -7.10 -2.65 27.50
N ALA A 548 -6.13 -3.56 27.66
CA ALA A 548 -5.66 -3.97 28.99
C ALA A 548 -5.02 -2.80 29.78
N PHE A 549 -4.33 -1.88 29.11
CA PHE A 549 -3.64 -0.75 29.74
C PHE A 549 -4.48 0.53 29.80
N GLU A 550 -5.36 0.78 28.83
CA GLU A 550 -6.28 1.94 28.84
C GLU A 550 -7.21 1.88 30.06
N ASN A 551 -7.64 0.68 30.47
CA ASN A 551 -8.44 0.49 31.68
C ASN A 551 -7.67 0.78 32.99
N LEU A 552 -6.34 0.84 32.95
CA LEU A 552 -5.49 1.18 34.08
C LEU A 552 -5.13 2.66 34.14
N ALA A 553 -5.52 3.44 33.13
CA ALA A 553 -5.27 4.86 33.05
C ALA A 553 -6.10 5.60 34.10
N GLN A 554 -5.44 6.22 35.08
CA GLN A 554 -6.08 6.94 36.18
C GLN A 554 -5.80 8.43 36.12
N GLY A 555 -6.83 9.26 36.26
CA GLY A 555 -6.71 10.72 36.28
C GLY A 555 -7.86 11.41 35.54
N SER A 556 -7.84 12.75 35.53
CA SER A 556 -8.86 13.59 34.87
C SER A 556 -8.26 14.56 33.84
N THR A 557 -7.15 15.23 34.17
CA THR A 557 -6.43 16.13 33.24
C THR A 557 -5.22 15.46 32.60
N ARG A 558 -4.53 14.61 33.37
CA ARG A 558 -3.48 13.71 32.89
C ARG A 558 -3.74 12.32 33.44
N TYR A 559 -3.64 11.34 32.56
CA TYR A 559 -3.80 9.95 32.92
C TYR A 559 -2.45 9.34 33.23
N ASN A 560 -2.37 8.54 34.29
CA ASN A 560 -1.15 7.89 34.72
C ASN A 560 -1.35 6.38 34.90
N LEU A 561 -0.27 5.63 34.70
CA LEU A 561 -0.18 4.19 34.98
C LEU A 561 0.59 3.94 36.27
N SER A 562 -0.06 3.33 37.26
CA SER A 562 0.63 2.90 38.49
C SER A 562 1.48 1.65 38.22
N LYS A 563 2.66 1.56 38.84
CA LYS A 563 3.52 0.36 38.75
C LYS A 563 2.84 -0.88 39.33
N SER A 564 2.04 -0.73 40.38
CA SER A 564 1.25 -1.82 40.95
C SER A 564 0.16 -2.31 39.99
N GLY A 565 -0.55 -1.39 39.32
CA GLY A 565 -1.51 -1.72 38.27
C GLY A 565 -0.85 -2.43 37.10
N PHE A 566 0.30 -1.93 36.63
CA PHE A 566 1.12 -2.55 35.59
C PHE A 566 1.52 -3.99 35.95
N ASN A 567 2.07 -4.21 37.16
CA ASN A 567 2.49 -5.53 37.61
C ASN A 567 1.33 -6.53 37.74
N ASN A 568 0.07 -6.06 37.81
CA ASN A 568 -1.11 -6.91 37.88
C ASN A 568 -1.71 -7.24 36.52
N VAL A 569 -1.23 -6.63 35.43
CA VAL A 569 -1.69 -6.94 34.08
C VAL A 569 -1.40 -8.40 33.77
N CYS A 570 -2.45 -9.13 33.38
CA CYS A 570 -2.34 -10.49 32.88
C CYS A 570 -2.47 -10.47 31.36
N LEU A 571 -1.46 -10.98 30.67
CA LEU A 571 -1.45 -11.19 29.23
C LEU A 571 -1.48 -12.67 28.94
N ILE A 572 -1.87 -13.04 27.72
CA ILE A 572 -1.83 -14.41 27.26
C ILE A 572 -0.71 -14.49 26.24
N LEU A 573 0.35 -15.23 26.56
CA LEU A 573 1.57 -15.32 25.74
C LEU A 573 1.69 -16.72 25.11
N PRO A 574 2.05 -16.83 23.83
CA PRO A 574 2.45 -18.11 23.25
C PRO A 574 3.76 -18.65 23.85
N PRO A 575 4.16 -19.88 23.51
CA PRO A 575 5.54 -20.35 23.70
C PRO A 575 6.57 -19.40 23.06
N LEU A 576 7.75 -19.30 23.68
CA LEU A 576 8.82 -18.37 23.27
C LEU A 576 9.15 -18.40 21.78
N ASN A 577 9.26 -19.59 21.19
CA ASN A 577 9.60 -19.70 19.78
C ASN A 577 8.54 -19.03 18.87
N GLU A 578 7.28 -18.91 19.32
CA GLU A 578 6.15 -18.40 18.52
C GLU A 578 6.14 -16.90 18.64
N GLN A 579 6.41 -16.43 19.85
CA GLN A 579 6.65 -15.03 20.15
C GLN A 579 7.71 -14.49 19.19
N ILE A 580 8.88 -15.15 19.13
CA ILE A 580 9.98 -14.78 18.22
C ILE A 580 9.54 -14.80 16.75
N ALA A 581 8.82 -15.84 16.32
CA ALA A 581 8.38 -15.96 14.93
C ALA A 581 7.40 -14.83 14.53
N ILE A 582 6.43 -14.52 15.38
CA ILE A 582 5.45 -13.45 15.17
C ILE A 582 6.17 -12.09 15.19
N ALA A 583 7.02 -11.85 16.18
CA ALA A 583 7.79 -10.63 16.35
C ALA A 583 8.62 -10.31 15.10
N ASN A 584 9.32 -11.31 14.56
CA ASN A 584 10.14 -11.14 13.35
C ASN A 584 9.32 -10.74 12.12
N ILE A 585 8.15 -11.36 11.92
CA ILE A 585 7.25 -11.01 10.81
C ILE A 585 6.80 -9.55 10.91
N LEU A 586 6.37 -9.14 12.11
CA LEU A 586 5.90 -7.77 12.33
C LEU A 586 7.03 -6.75 12.20
N SER A 587 8.23 -7.06 12.71
CA SER A 587 9.39 -6.18 12.59
C SER A 587 9.91 -6.05 11.16
N ASP A 588 9.79 -7.08 10.34
CA ASP A 588 10.15 -7.00 8.92
C ASP A 588 9.22 -6.01 8.19
N VAL A 589 7.91 -6.08 8.47
CA VAL A 589 6.93 -5.14 7.93
C VAL A 589 7.21 -3.71 8.40
N ASP A 590 7.48 -3.51 9.70
CA ASP A 590 7.77 -2.17 10.24
C ASP A 590 9.09 -1.60 9.72
N SER A 591 10.14 -2.40 9.63
CA SER A 591 11.43 -2.00 9.04
C SER A 591 11.23 -1.51 7.60
N GLU A 592 10.32 -2.16 6.88
CA GLU A 592 10.01 -1.78 5.52
C GLU A 592 9.12 -0.54 5.42
N ILE A 593 8.15 -0.36 6.33
CA ILE A 593 7.39 0.88 6.49
C ILE A 593 8.32 2.05 6.81
N ILE A 594 9.28 1.86 7.72
CA ILE A 594 10.29 2.88 8.07
C ILE A 594 11.14 3.22 6.84
N SER A 595 11.60 2.22 6.09
CA SER A 595 12.33 2.43 4.82
C SER A 595 11.51 3.24 3.82
N LEU A 596 10.22 2.94 3.66
CA LEU A 596 9.32 3.70 2.78
C LEU A 596 9.07 5.13 3.28
N LYS A 597 8.88 5.33 4.60
CA LYS A 597 8.75 6.66 5.20
C LYS A 597 10.02 7.49 4.99
N ASN A 598 11.20 6.87 5.13
CA ASN A 598 12.49 7.51 4.88
C ASN A 598 12.67 7.87 3.41
N LYS A 599 12.34 6.97 2.47
CA LYS A 599 12.34 7.26 1.04
C LYS A 599 11.35 8.37 0.68
N LYS A 600 10.15 8.37 1.29
CA LYS A 600 9.16 9.45 1.14
C LYS A 600 9.71 10.78 1.65
N ARG A 601 10.36 10.82 2.82
CA ARG A 601 10.99 12.02 3.39
C ARG A 601 12.12 12.53 2.51
N GLN A 602 13.00 11.64 2.06
CA GLN A 602 14.07 11.97 1.10
C GLN A 602 13.47 12.54 -0.18
N PHE A 603 12.39 11.94 -0.69
CA PHE A 603 11.74 12.42 -1.90
C PHE A 603 10.97 13.73 -1.72
N GLU A 604 10.36 13.96 -0.56
CA GLU A 604 9.75 15.26 -0.24
C GLU A 604 10.83 16.33 -0.10
N ASN A 605 11.99 15.99 0.45
CA ASN A 605 13.15 16.85 0.49
C ASN A 605 13.70 17.10 -0.91
N VAL A 606 13.75 16.10 -1.79
CA VAL A 606 14.15 16.27 -3.21
C VAL A 606 13.11 17.10 -3.97
N LYS A 607 11.81 16.93 -3.73
CA LYS A 607 10.76 17.77 -4.33
C LYS A 607 10.84 19.21 -3.82
N LYS A 608 11.09 19.40 -2.53
CA LYS A 608 11.30 20.72 -1.93
C LYS A 608 12.59 21.35 -2.43
N ALA A 609 13.67 20.59 -2.53
CA ALA A 609 14.95 21.00 -3.08
C ALA A 609 14.80 21.34 -4.55
N LEU A 610 14.22 20.48 -5.40
CA LEU A 610 13.88 20.80 -6.79
C LEU A 610 13.04 22.07 -6.88
N ASN A 611 11.96 22.21 -6.10
CA ASN A 611 11.17 23.44 -6.10
C ASN A 611 11.94 24.67 -5.59
N HIS A 612 12.83 24.50 -4.61
CA HIS A 612 13.68 25.54 -4.05
C HIS A 612 14.86 25.89 -4.95
N ASP A 613 15.40 24.94 -5.69
CA ASP A 613 16.60 25.05 -6.54
C ASP A 613 16.21 25.45 -7.97
N LEU A 614 14.97 25.15 -8.36
CA LEU A 614 14.26 25.80 -9.48
C LEU A 614 13.89 27.26 -9.13
N MET A 615 13.86 27.65 -7.84
CA MET A 615 13.52 29.00 -7.37
C MET A 615 14.72 29.80 -6.80
N SER A 616 15.84 29.16 -6.48
CA SER A 616 16.99 29.78 -5.81
C SER A 616 18.29 29.11 -6.23
N ALA A 617 19.32 29.92 -6.41
CA ALA A 617 20.41 29.64 -7.31
C ALA A 617 21.49 28.66 -6.80
N LYS A 618 21.21 27.43 -6.34
CA LYS A 618 22.28 26.46 -5.96
C LYS A 618 21.94 24.97 -6.13
N ILE A 619 22.32 24.37 -7.27
CA ILE A 619 22.81 22.97 -7.30
C ILE A 619 24.12 22.95 -8.10
N ARG A 620 25.16 22.35 -7.52
CA ARG A 620 26.41 21.95 -8.18
C ARG A 620 26.23 20.55 -8.73
N VAL A 621 26.49 20.36 -10.02
CA VAL A 621 26.59 19.05 -10.65
C VAL A 621 27.86 18.37 -10.12
N LEU A 622 27.71 17.18 -9.55
CA LEU A 622 28.84 16.31 -9.21
C LEU A 622 29.33 15.64 -10.50
N ASN A 623 30.52 16.03 -10.95
CA ASN A 623 31.29 15.28 -11.94
C ASN A 623 31.80 13.98 -11.31
N LYS A 624 31.56 12.84 -11.97
CA LYS A 624 32.56 11.78 -12.15
C LYS A 624 32.31 11.08 -13.48
#